data_AF-A0A3C0VBK4-F1
#
_entry.id   AF-A0A3C0VBK4-F1
#
_cell.length_a   1.000
_cell.length_b   1.000
_cell.length_c   1.000
_cell.angle_alpha   90.00
_cell.angle_beta   90.00
_cell.angle_gamma   90.00
#
_symmetry.space_group_name_H-M   'P 1'
#
loop_
_entity.id
_entity.type
_entity.pdbx_description
1 polymer ?
#
loop_
_entity_poly.entity_id
_entity_poly.type
_entity_poly.pdbx_seq_one_letter_code
_entity_poly.pdbx_strand_id
1 'polypeptide(L)'
;MKREQQRRDPVSEPADHVPRQRAYYVDWLRVIAVLLLVPFHSAMIFVPWPYHLKNAETSVALEVFNRFLGIWHMPLLFFIAGAGTWFALGHRTAREYITERVRRLLVPLAFGMLVIVPPQTYLERLQQGRFRGSFVDFYPHFFEGVYPAGNFTWNHLWFLAYLFVFSLLLLPFFLRARGGGGRVARAISRLRSGPSLLLLAVPLMAVQACLRVRWPGEQNLVDDWANFCFYLTMFAYGYAVFAAQGAVDRIAGSRWVFLGIGLLGILVVATVELSGAGPRWGYNAGCITYLAFTGFNTWSWVLAIVGFARVLLDRAGPWHSYAATSSLPFYILHQTVIIVIGYHVVRWEAGVMVKFIAVTASSCAAFVAVYELLVRRCKPLRFLFGMRP
;
A
#
# COMPACT_ATOMS: atom_id res chain seq x y z
N MET A 1 -30.78 -29.33 64.23
CA MET A 1 -31.36 -29.53 62.88
C MET A 1 -31.58 -28.14 62.27
N LYS A 2 -30.59 -27.46 61.67
CA LYS A 2 -30.05 -27.58 60.28
C LYS A 2 -31.12 -27.79 59.20
N ARG A 3 -31.38 -26.73 58.40
CA ARG A 3 -31.66 -26.70 56.95
C ARG A 3 -31.80 -25.22 56.54
N GLU A 4 -30.72 -24.60 56.09
CA GLU A 4 -30.23 -24.53 54.69
C GLU A 4 -30.84 -23.35 53.93
N GLN A 5 -30.09 -22.26 53.98
CA GLN A 5 -30.27 -21.02 53.24
C GLN A 5 -29.68 -21.27 51.83
N GLN A 6 -30.53 -21.49 50.85
CA GLN A 6 -30.13 -21.74 49.47
C GLN A 6 -29.71 -20.40 48.83
N ARG A 7 -28.40 -20.11 48.83
CA ARG A 7 -27.80 -19.09 47.95
C ARG A 7 -28.06 -19.52 46.50
N ARG A 8 -28.80 -18.70 45.75
CA ARG A 8 -28.79 -18.77 44.28
C ARG A 8 -27.54 -18.03 43.81
N ASP A 9 -26.58 -18.76 43.26
CA ASP A 9 -25.48 -18.18 42.50
C ASP A 9 -26.06 -17.46 41.26
N PRO A 10 -25.66 -16.22 40.97
CA PRO A 10 -26.02 -15.60 39.70
C PRO A 10 -25.27 -16.36 38.60
N VAL A 11 -26.04 -17.01 37.73
CA VAL A 11 -25.56 -17.58 36.47
C VAL A 11 -24.79 -16.48 35.74
N SER A 12 -23.49 -16.71 35.55
CA SER A 12 -22.63 -15.84 34.76
C SER A 12 -23.19 -15.78 33.33
N GLU A 13 -23.83 -14.67 32.99
CA GLU A 13 -24.13 -14.34 31.59
C GLU A 13 -22.84 -14.45 30.77
N PRO A 14 -22.84 -15.15 29.63
CA PRO A 14 -21.69 -15.15 28.74
C PRO A 14 -21.42 -13.70 28.33
N ALA A 15 -20.20 -13.24 28.63
CA ALA A 15 -19.74 -11.88 28.37
C ALA A 15 -20.28 -11.38 27.03
N ASP A 16 -21.09 -10.32 27.11
CA ASP A 16 -21.59 -9.55 25.98
C ASP A 16 -20.51 -9.48 24.92
N HIS A 17 -20.84 -9.98 23.72
CA HIS A 17 -20.09 -9.68 22.52
C HIS A 17 -20.20 -8.18 22.28
N VAL A 18 -19.36 -7.38 22.96
CA VAL A 18 -19.18 -5.96 22.68
C VAL A 18 -18.98 -5.88 21.16
N PRO A 19 -19.91 -5.27 20.41
CA PRO A 19 -19.76 -5.14 18.98
C PRO A 19 -18.45 -4.40 18.76
N ARG A 20 -17.43 -5.08 18.23
CA ARG A 20 -16.15 -4.42 17.89
C ARG A 20 -16.50 -3.28 16.95
N GLN A 21 -16.45 -2.06 17.46
CA GLN A 21 -16.73 -0.86 16.68
C GLN A 21 -15.83 -0.93 15.44
N ARG A 22 -16.44 -0.92 14.26
CA ARG A 22 -15.72 -1.04 13.00
C ARG A 22 -14.71 0.10 12.92
N ALA A 23 -13.44 -0.22 12.73
CA ALA A 23 -12.37 0.76 12.63
C ALA A 23 -12.45 1.52 11.29
N TYR A 24 -13.35 2.50 11.20
CA TYR A 24 -13.65 3.24 9.97
C TYR A 24 -12.40 3.94 9.40
N TYR A 25 -11.53 4.45 10.27
CA TYR A 25 -10.29 5.09 9.87
C TYR A 25 -9.36 4.17 9.07
N VAL A 26 -9.38 2.83 9.30
CA VAL A 26 -8.56 1.88 8.54
C VAL A 26 -9.07 1.73 7.12
N ASP A 27 -10.40 1.70 6.95
CA ASP A 27 -11.03 1.68 5.64
C ASP A 27 -10.78 3.01 4.90
N TRP A 28 -10.91 4.15 5.58
CA TRP A 28 -10.60 5.47 5.01
C TRP A 28 -9.12 5.63 4.64
N LEU A 29 -8.19 5.17 5.47
CA LEU A 29 -6.77 5.16 5.15
C LEU A 29 -6.49 4.38 3.86
N ARG A 30 -7.14 3.22 3.69
CA ARG A 30 -7.05 2.43 2.45
C ARG A 30 -7.57 3.21 1.25
N VAL A 31 -8.76 3.82 1.38
CA VAL A 31 -9.39 4.61 0.32
C VAL A 31 -8.47 5.77 -0.10
N ILE A 32 -8.01 6.57 0.86
CA ILE A 32 -7.16 7.73 0.60
C ILE A 32 -5.83 7.30 -0.01
N ALA A 33 -5.19 6.27 0.54
CA ALA A 33 -3.95 5.74 -0.01
C ALA A 33 -4.15 5.27 -1.46
N VAL A 34 -5.23 4.55 -1.76
CA VAL A 34 -5.51 4.12 -3.14
C VAL A 34 -5.77 5.32 -4.07
N LEU A 35 -6.52 6.33 -3.62
CA LEU A 35 -6.78 7.53 -4.41
C LEU A 35 -5.48 8.30 -4.72
N LEU A 36 -4.55 8.36 -3.78
CA LEU A 36 -3.25 9.02 -3.96
C LEU A 36 -2.36 8.38 -5.03
N LEU A 37 -2.65 7.14 -5.45
CA LEU A 37 -1.93 6.51 -6.57
C LEU A 37 -2.12 7.28 -7.88
N VAL A 38 -3.27 7.94 -8.10
CA VAL A 38 -3.52 8.67 -9.36
C VAL A 38 -2.58 9.86 -9.51
N PRO A 39 -2.55 10.84 -8.60
CA PRO A 39 -1.61 11.94 -8.73
C PRO A 39 -0.16 11.45 -8.68
N PHE A 40 0.17 10.41 -7.91
CA PHE A 40 1.53 9.85 -7.89
C PHE A 40 1.98 9.33 -9.27
N HIS A 41 1.20 8.46 -9.88
CA HIS A 41 1.52 7.88 -11.19
C HIS A 41 1.36 8.87 -12.34
N SER A 42 0.44 9.84 -12.22
CA SER A 42 0.34 10.94 -13.18
C SER A 42 1.60 11.82 -13.13
N ALA A 43 2.12 12.09 -11.93
CA ALA A 43 3.38 12.81 -11.75
C ALA A 43 4.59 12.04 -12.28
N MET A 44 4.59 10.69 -12.22
CA MET A 44 5.69 9.87 -12.75
C MET A 44 5.96 10.09 -14.25
N ILE A 45 5.00 10.59 -15.01
CA ILE A 45 5.16 10.97 -16.42
C ILE A 45 6.15 12.15 -16.57
N PHE A 46 6.24 13.01 -15.56
CA PHE A 46 6.93 14.31 -15.60
C PHE A 46 8.16 14.40 -14.66
N VAL A 47 8.63 13.29 -14.08
CA VAL A 47 9.86 13.23 -13.26
C VAL A 47 11.03 12.65 -14.07
N PRO A 48 12.30 12.66 -13.62
CA PRO A 48 13.39 12.10 -14.44
C PRO A 48 13.50 10.56 -14.41
N TRP A 49 12.80 9.86 -13.51
CA TRP A 49 12.96 8.42 -13.35
C TRP A 49 12.25 7.59 -14.45
N PRO A 50 12.72 6.34 -14.67
CA PRO A 50 12.07 5.41 -15.60
C PRO A 50 10.60 5.21 -15.28
N TYR A 51 9.77 5.25 -16.32
CA TYR A 51 8.34 4.99 -16.27
C TYR A 51 7.83 4.61 -17.67
N HIS A 52 6.66 3.99 -17.77
CA HIS A 52 6.08 3.53 -19.06
C HIS A 52 5.93 4.65 -20.10
N LEU A 53 5.66 5.86 -19.62
CA LEU A 53 5.43 7.01 -20.45
C LEU A 53 6.17 8.21 -19.89
N LYS A 54 6.90 8.94 -20.74
CA LYS A 54 7.57 10.19 -20.38
C LYS A 54 7.04 11.37 -21.19
N ASN A 55 6.98 12.53 -20.53
CA ASN A 55 6.92 13.84 -21.19
C ASN A 55 8.34 14.33 -21.48
N ALA A 56 8.49 15.19 -22.50
CA ALA A 56 9.79 15.75 -22.88
C ALA A 56 10.39 16.65 -21.77
N GLU A 57 9.55 17.44 -21.11
CA GLU A 57 9.92 18.30 -19.99
C GLU A 57 9.61 17.63 -18.64
N THR A 58 10.46 17.87 -17.65
CA THR A 58 10.28 17.40 -16.27
C THR A 58 9.91 18.54 -15.31
N SER A 59 9.43 18.19 -14.12
CA SER A 59 9.08 19.15 -13.06
C SER A 59 9.69 18.74 -11.71
N VAL A 60 10.52 19.61 -11.15
CA VAL A 60 11.10 19.45 -9.80
C VAL A 60 10.01 19.39 -8.73
N ALA A 61 8.93 20.17 -8.87
CA ALA A 61 7.83 20.15 -7.91
C ALA A 61 7.12 18.79 -7.87
N LEU A 62 6.88 18.17 -9.04
CA LEU A 62 6.30 16.83 -9.13
C LEU A 62 7.29 15.75 -8.67
N GLU A 63 8.58 15.97 -8.88
CA GLU A 63 9.62 15.09 -8.34
C GLU A 63 9.59 15.10 -6.81
N VAL A 64 9.61 16.27 -6.17
CA VAL A 64 9.53 16.40 -4.70
C VAL A 64 8.24 15.78 -4.17
N PHE A 65 7.10 16.01 -4.85
CA PHE A 65 5.83 15.38 -4.51
C PHE A 65 5.90 13.85 -4.54
N ASN A 66 6.47 13.26 -5.61
CA ASN A 66 6.62 11.81 -5.70
C ASN A 66 7.64 11.24 -4.71
N ARG A 67 8.76 11.93 -4.45
CA ARG A 67 9.70 11.52 -3.40
C ARG A 67 8.99 11.46 -2.05
N PHE A 68 8.22 12.49 -1.72
CA PHE A 68 7.47 12.54 -0.46
C PHE A 68 6.51 11.36 -0.32
N LEU A 69 5.65 11.12 -1.32
CA LEU A 69 4.72 9.98 -1.27
C LEU A 69 5.47 8.64 -1.25
N GLY A 70 6.56 8.52 -2.01
CA GLY A 70 7.38 7.31 -2.10
C GLY A 70 7.97 6.85 -0.77
N ILE A 71 8.16 7.76 0.21
CA ILE A 71 8.67 7.42 1.54
C ILE A 71 7.71 6.49 2.29
N TRP A 72 6.41 6.79 2.31
CA TRP A 72 5.49 6.16 3.26
C TRP A 72 4.30 5.43 2.61
N HIS A 73 3.99 5.71 1.35
CA HIS A 73 2.72 5.30 0.73
C HIS A 73 2.55 3.77 0.61
N MET A 74 3.48 3.08 -0.07
CA MET A 74 3.44 1.61 -0.15
C MET A 74 3.60 0.91 1.21
N PRO A 75 4.55 1.33 2.08
CA PRO A 75 4.64 0.80 3.44
C PRO A 75 3.33 0.91 4.23
N LEU A 76 2.64 2.05 4.12
CA LEU A 76 1.34 2.26 4.76
C LEU A 76 0.28 1.27 4.24
N LEU A 77 0.21 1.01 2.94
CA LEU A 77 -0.72 0.03 2.37
C LEU A 77 -0.47 -1.38 2.91
N PHE A 78 0.78 -1.81 3.04
CA PHE A 78 1.12 -3.10 3.67
C PHE A 78 0.74 -3.13 5.15
N PHE A 79 1.00 -2.05 5.89
CA PHE A 79 0.59 -1.92 7.29
C PHE A 79 -0.94 -2.01 7.44
N ILE A 80 -1.71 -1.29 6.63
CA ILE A 80 -3.19 -1.35 6.63
C ILE A 80 -3.69 -2.74 6.26
N ALA A 81 -3.02 -3.43 5.32
CA ALA A 81 -3.38 -4.79 4.94
C ALA A 81 -3.11 -5.80 6.09
N GLY A 82 -2.06 -5.58 6.88
CA GLY A 82 -1.78 -6.30 8.11
C GLY A 82 -2.88 -6.10 9.17
N ALA A 83 -3.28 -4.84 9.39
CA ALA A 83 -4.39 -4.48 10.27
C ALA A 83 -5.71 -5.16 9.81
N GLY A 84 -5.98 -5.14 8.50
CA GLY A 84 -7.12 -5.86 7.92
C GLY A 84 -7.09 -7.36 8.16
N THR A 85 -5.90 -7.97 8.22
CA THR A 85 -5.72 -9.40 8.54
C THR A 85 -6.08 -9.71 9.99
N TRP A 86 -5.73 -8.82 10.93
CA TRP A 86 -6.14 -8.94 12.33
C TRP A 86 -7.67 -8.94 12.49
N PHE A 87 -8.35 -8.02 11.81
CA PHE A 87 -9.82 -7.98 11.84
C PHE A 87 -10.43 -9.24 11.19
N ALA A 88 -9.92 -9.67 10.04
CA ALA A 88 -10.39 -10.84 9.32
C ALA A 88 -10.26 -12.14 10.13
N LEU A 89 -9.09 -12.40 10.72
CA LEU A 89 -8.82 -13.61 11.52
C LEU A 89 -9.52 -13.60 12.89
N GLY A 90 -10.12 -12.47 13.28
CA GLY A 90 -11.01 -12.41 14.43
C GLY A 90 -12.23 -13.32 14.27
N HIS A 91 -12.78 -13.42 13.06
CA HIS A 91 -14.05 -14.09 12.79
C HIS A 91 -14.01 -15.12 11.63
N ARG A 92 -12.87 -15.28 10.96
CA ARG A 92 -12.68 -16.25 9.86
C ARG A 92 -11.79 -17.41 10.27
N THR A 93 -12.07 -18.58 9.71
CA THR A 93 -11.17 -19.74 9.72
C THR A 93 -9.99 -19.52 8.76
N ALA A 94 -8.94 -20.33 8.91
CA ALA A 94 -7.78 -20.31 8.02
C ALA A 94 -8.17 -20.56 6.55
N ARG A 95 -9.07 -21.52 6.30
CA ARG A 95 -9.56 -21.86 4.96
C ARG A 95 -10.34 -20.71 4.32
N GLU A 96 -11.25 -20.08 5.06
CA GLU A 96 -11.99 -18.92 4.58
C GLU A 96 -11.07 -17.74 4.27
N TYR A 97 -10.09 -17.49 5.14
CA TYR A 97 -9.08 -16.46 4.92
C TYR A 97 -8.28 -16.71 3.63
N ILE A 98 -7.73 -17.91 3.43
CA ILE A 98 -6.98 -18.26 2.22
C ILE A 98 -7.87 -18.13 0.98
N THR A 99 -9.10 -18.63 1.04
CA THR A 99 -10.06 -18.57 -0.08
C THR A 99 -10.35 -17.12 -0.48
N GLU A 100 -10.54 -16.24 0.50
CA GLU A 100 -10.71 -14.81 0.25
C GLU A 100 -9.44 -14.19 -0.37
N ARG A 101 -8.25 -14.54 0.11
CA ARG A 101 -6.99 -14.03 -0.47
C ARG A 101 -6.81 -14.46 -1.92
N VAL A 102 -7.13 -15.71 -2.26
CA VAL A 102 -7.12 -16.19 -3.65
C VAL A 102 -8.10 -15.37 -4.50
N ARG A 103 -9.36 -15.23 -4.06
CA ARG A 103 -10.40 -14.52 -4.83
C ARG A 103 -10.15 -13.02 -4.97
N ARG A 104 -9.51 -12.38 -3.99
CA ARG A 104 -9.33 -10.92 -3.96
C ARG A 104 -7.95 -10.44 -4.38
N LEU A 105 -6.95 -11.32 -4.43
CA LEU A 105 -5.58 -10.97 -4.82
C LEU A 105 -5.15 -11.73 -6.07
N LEU A 106 -5.23 -13.07 -6.06
CA LEU A 106 -4.69 -13.88 -7.16
C LEU A 106 -5.55 -13.80 -8.43
N VAL A 107 -6.88 -13.86 -8.29
CA VAL A 107 -7.80 -13.71 -9.45
C VAL A 107 -7.63 -12.32 -10.10
N PRO A 108 -7.66 -11.20 -9.36
CA PRO A 108 -7.45 -9.88 -9.96
C PRO A 108 -6.03 -9.66 -10.48
N LEU A 109 -5.02 -10.27 -9.86
CA LEU A 109 -3.65 -10.24 -10.37
C LEU A 109 -3.56 -10.91 -11.75
N ALA A 110 -4.07 -12.13 -11.89
CA ALA A 110 -4.04 -12.86 -13.16
C ALA A 110 -4.84 -12.12 -14.25
N PHE A 111 -6.06 -11.66 -13.93
CA PHE A 111 -6.84 -10.85 -14.86
C PHE A 111 -6.11 -9.56 -15.23
N GLY A 112 -5.52 -8.89 -14.24
CA GLY A 112 -4.78 -7.66 -14.44
C GLY A 112 -3.56 -7.84 -15.35
N MET A 113 -2.78 -8.90 -15.15
CA MET A 113 -1.63 -9.25 -16.00
C MET A 113 -2.03 -9.50 -17.46
N LEU A 114 -3.17 -10.17 -17.69
CA LEU A 114 -3.57 -10.60 -19.02
C LEU A 114 -4.39 -9.56 -19.79
N VAL A 115 -5.05 -8.62 -19.10
CA VAL A 115 -6.02 -7.70 -19.71
C VAL A 115 -5.71 -6.24 -19.41
N ILE A 116 -5.34 -5.92 -18.17
CA ILE A 116 -5.21 -4.53 -17.71
C ILE A 116 -3.81 -3.98 -17.99
N VAL A 117 -2.76 -4.77 -17.80
CA VAL A 117 -1.36 -4.38 -17.98
C VAL A 117 -0.92 -4.29 -19.45
N PRO A 118 -1.31 -5.19 -20.38
CA PRO A 118 -0.79 -5.19 -21.75
C PRO A 118 -0.92 -3.85 -22.49
N PRO A 119 -2.03 -3.08 -22.37
CA PRO A 119 -2.12 -1.75 -22.97
C PRO A 119 -1.03 -0.78 -22.51
N GLN A 120 -0.55 -0.90 -21.27
CA GLN A 120 0.54 -0.07 -20.76
C GLN A 120 1.85 -0.35 -21.50
N THR A 121 2.23 -1.62 -21.60
CA THR A 121 3.44 -2.04 -22.30
C THR A 121 3.34 -1.73 -23.79
N TYR A 122 2.17 -1.93 -24.41
CA TYR A 122 1.94 -1.56 -25.81
C TYR A 122 2.23 -0.08 -26.08
N LEU A 123 1.63 0.82 -25.28
CA LEU A 123 1.81 2.27 -25.44
C LEU A 123 3.24 2.72 -25.14
N GLU A 124 3.90 2.08 -24.18
CA GLU A 124 5.34 2.26 -23.93
C GLU A 124 6.16 1.88 -25.17
N ARG A 125 5.95 0.69 -25.75
CA ARG A 125 6.70 0.22 -26.93
C ARG A 125 6.45 1.12 -28.15
N LEU A 126 5.23 1.64 -28.31
CA LEU A 126 4.92 2.65 -29.32
C LEU A 126 5.69 3.95 -29.08
N GLN A 127 5.72 4.47 -27.84
CA GLN A 127 6.44 5.71 -27.53
C GLN A 127 7.95 5.56 -27.74
N GLN A 128 8.51 4.39 -27.40
CA GLN A 128 9.93 4.07 -27.59
C GLN A 128 10.30 3.79 -29.06
N GLY A 129 9.34 3.74 -29.98
CA GLY A 129 9.57 3.35 -31.37
C GLY A 129 9.98 1.88 -31.56
N ARG A 130 9.78 1.03 -30.54
CA ARG A 130 10.13 -0.40 -30.55
C ARG A 130 9.04 -1.29 -31.13
N PHE A 131 7.85 -0.75 -31.36
CA PHE A 131 6.74 -1.44 -32.00
C PHE A 131 5.99 -0.48 -32.93
N ARG A 132 5.37 -1.01 -33.98
CA ARG A 132 4.45 -0.28 -34.88
C ARG A 132 3.29 -1.23 -35.21
N GLY A 133 2.06 -0.72 -35.17
CA GLY A 133 0.86 -1.52 -35.45
C GLY A 133 -0.23 -1.29 -34.41
N SER A 134 -1.33 -2.03 -34.55
CA SER A 134 -2.46 -1.98 -33.63
C SER A 134 -2.17 -2.76 -32.33
N PHE A 135 -3.02 -2.59 -31.33
CA PHE A 135 -2.93 -3.38 -30.09
C PHE A 135 -3.12 -4.87 -30.34
N VAL A 136 -3.95 -5.24 -31.32
CA VAL A 136 -4.19 -6.65 -31.69
C VAL A 136 -2.92 -7.28 -32.24
N ASP A 137 -2.16 -6.52 -33.05
CA ASP A 137 -0.87 -6.96 -33.58
C ASP A 137 0.16 -7.12 -32.45
N PHE A 138 0.10 -6.26 -31.43
CA PHE A 138 1.02 -6.31 -30.28
C PHE A 138 0.75 -7.46 -29.32
N TYR A 139 -0.51 -7.84 -29.11
CA TYR A 139 -0.89 -8.74 -28.01
C TYR A 139 -0.13 -10.08 -27.99
N PRO A 140 0.10 -10.77 -29.12
CA PRO A 140 0.94 -11.97 -29.14
C PRO A 140 2.37 -11.73 -28.63
N HIS A 141 2.95 -10.55 -28.94
CA HIS A 141 4.28 -10.15 -28.50
C HIS A 141 4.35 -9.78 -27.02
N PHE A 142 3.21 -9.60 -26.33
CA PHE A 142 3.20 -9.31 -24.89
C PHE A 142 3.87 -10.43 -24.06
N PHE A 143 3.82 -11.67 -24.54
CA PHE A 143 4.39 -12.83 -23.85
C PHE A 143 5.88 -13.05 -24.14
N GLU A 144 6.51 -12.18 -24.93
CA GLU A 144 7.92 -12.29 -25.30
C GLU A 144 8.82 -11.69 -24.21
N GLY A 145 9.49 -12.55 -23.45
CA GLY A 145 10.47 -12.18 -22.43
C GLY A 145 9.90 -11.46 -21.21
N VAL A 146 10.74 -11.27 -20.20
CA VAL A 146 10.36 -10.62 -18.94
C VAL A 146 10.71 -9.13 -18.99
N TYR A 147 9.76 -8.27 -18.63
CA TYR A 147 9.99 -6.82 -18.52
C TYR A 147 11.15 -6.50 -17.54
N PRO A 148 11.98 -5.47 -17.80
CA PRO A 148 11.85 -4.46 -18.86
C PRO A 148 12.46 -4.84 -20.21
N ALA A 149 13.26 -5.92 -20.25
CA ALA A 149 13.91 -6.38 -21.48
C ALA A 149 12.88 -6.95 -22.47
N GLY A 150 11.95 -7.77 -21.98
CA GLY A 150 10.77 -8.25 -22.71
C GLY A 150 9.49 -7.49 -22.35
N ASN A 151 8.33 -8.10 -22.57
CA ASN A 151 7.03 -7.43 -22.43
C ASN A 151 6.20 -7.94 -21.25
N PHE A 152 6.40 -9.19 -20.83
CA PHE A 152 5.54 -9.84 -19.83
C PHE A 152 5.82 -9.29 -18.43
N THR A 153 4.78 -8.80 -17.75
CA THR A 153 4.89 -8.19 -16.42
C THR A 153 3.55 -8.11 -15.69
N TRP A 154 3.61 -8.02 -14.35
CA TRP A 154 2.48 -7.59 -13.52
C TRP A 154 2.43 -6.08 -13.30
N ASN A 155 3.51 -5.37 -13.65
CA ASN A 155 3.63 -3.93 -13.48
C ASN A 155 3.19 -3.47 -12.08
N HIS A 156 2.35 -2.43 -11.97
CA HIS A 156 1.84 -1.86 -10.71
C HIS A 156 1.08 -2.85 -9.83
N LEU A 157 0.70 -4.02 -10.35
CA LEU A 157 -0.02 -5.08 -9.62
C LEU A 157 0.89 -5.90 -8.71
N TRP A 158 2.20 -5.66 -8.70
CA TRP A 158 3.17 -6.32 -7.82
C TRP A 158 2.71 -6.37 -6.35
N PHE A 159 2.03 -5.32 -5.86
CA PHE A 159 1.53 -5.26 -4.48
C PHE A 159 0.56 -6.41 -4.17
N LEU A 160 -0.27 -6.85 -5.13
CA LEU A 160 -1.16 -8.00 -4.91
C LEU A 160 -0.39 -9.31 -4.76
N ALA A 161 0.68 -9.50 -5.54
CA ALA A 161 1.54 -10.68 -5.46
C ALA A 161 2.26 -10.74 -4.11
N TYR A 162 2.89 -9.65 -3.69
CA TYR A 162 3.54 -9.54 -2.38
C TYR A 162 2.55 -9.78 -1.25
N LEU A 163 1.40 -9.11 -1.31
CA LEU A 163 0.37 -9.24 -0.27
C LEU A 163 -0.17 -10.67 -0.17
N PHE A 164 -0.33 -11.37 -1.30
CA PHE A 164 -0.74 -12.77 -1.30
C PHE A 164 0.29 -13.66 -0.62
N VAL A 165 1.57 -13.54 -1.01
CA VAL A 165 2.66 -14.32 -0.40
C VAL A 165 2.77 -14.03 1.09
N PHE A 166 2.80 -12.77 1.50
CA PHE A 166 2.89 -12.39 2.92
C PHE A 166 1.69 -12.88 3.73
N SER A 167 0.49 -12.83 3.13
CA SER A 167 -0.73 -13.34 3.77
C SER A 167 -0.63 -14.83 4.08
N LEU A 168 0.00 -15.63 3.20
CA LEU A 168 0.18 -17.06 3.43
C LEU A 168 1.35 -17.36 4.38
N LEU A 169 2.48 -16.69 4.17
CA LEU A 169 3.71 -16.89 4.94
C LEU A 169 3.50 -16.59 6.42
N LEU A 170 2.77 -15.50 6.75
CA LEU A 170 2.53 -15.10 8.13
C LEU A 170 1.29 -15.73 8.76
N LEU A 171 0.44 -16.42 7.99
CA LEU A 171 -0.78 -17.03 8.50
C LEU A 171 -0.53 -17.99 9.67
N PRO A 172 0.42 -18.94 9.63
CA PRO A 172 0.69 -19.84 10.75
C PRO A 172 1.09 -19.09 12.04
N PHE A 173 1.76 -17.94 11.91
CA PHE A 173 2.17 -17.12 13.04
C PHE A 173 0.98 -16.34 13.61
N PHE A 174 0.14 -15.80 12.73
CA PHE A 174 -1.07 -15.08 13.14
C PHE A 174 -2.10 -15.98 13.80
N LEU A 175 -2.28 -17.21 13.31
CA LEU A 175 -3.18 -18.19 13.94
C LEU A 175 -2.72 -18.57 15.35
N ARG A 176 -1.41 -18.72 15.58
CA ARG A 176 -0.85 -18.94 16.92
C ARG A 176 -0.99 -17.72 17.84
N ALA A 177 -1.06 -16.52 17.26
CA ALA A 177 -1.24 -15.26 17.97
C ALA A 177 -2.71 -14.82 18.07
N ARG A 178 -3.66 -15.66 17.65
CA ARG A 178 -5.10 -15.35 17.66
C ARG A 178 -5.57 -15.08 19.10
N GLY A 179 -6.46 -14.11 19.28
CA GLY A 179 -6.94 -13.70 20.61
C GLY A 179 -6.10 -12.61 21.31
N GLY A 180 -5.12 -12.00 20.62
CA GLY A 180 -4.42 -10.81 21.13
C GLY A 180 -3.23 -11.10 22.05
N GLY A 181 -2.93 -12.38 22.30
CA GLY A 181 -1.87 -12.85 23.21
C GLY A 181 -0.50 -13.15 22.56
N GLY A 182 -0.30 -12.80 21.28
CA GLY A 182 0.98 -13.03 20.60
C GLY A 182 2.16 -12.38 21.34
N ARG A 183 3.34 -13.02 21.37
CA ARG A 183 4.54 -12.49 22.05
C ARG A 183 4.89 -11.07 21.58
N VAL A 184 4.79 -10.81 20.28
CA VAL A 184 5.06 -9.50 19.67
C VAL A 184 4.03 -8.46 20.11
N ALA A 185 2.73 -8.76 20.04
CA ALA A 185 1.68 -7.84 20.49
C ALA A 185 1.82 -7.49 21.98
N ARG A 186 2.19 -8.47 22.81
CA ARG A 186 2.50 -8.25 24.24
C ARG A 186 3.76 -7.42 24.46
N ALA A 187 4.78 -7.57 23.63
CA ALA A 187 5.96 -6.70 23.68
C ALA A 187 5.59 -5.25 23.33
N ILE A 188 4.77 -5.06 22.28
CA ILE A 188 4.26 -3.74 21.89
C ILE A 188 3.37 -3.14 23.00
N SER A 189 2.57 -3.95 23.70
CA SER A 189 1.73 -3.42 24.79
C SER A 189 2.53 -2.97 26.02
N ARG A 190 3.79 -3.41 26.17
CA ARG A 190 4.71 -2.92 27.22
C ARG A 190 5.27 -1.54 26.91
N LEU A 191 5.18 -1.08 25.65
CA LEU A 191 5.57 0.27 25.23
C LEU A 191 4.48 1.26 25.70
N ARG A 192 4.65 1.79 26.92
CA ARG A 192 3.61 2.56 27.62
C ARG A 192 3.42 3.98 27.07
N SER A 193 4.43 4.58 26.44
CA SER A 193 4.33 5.91 25.84
C SER A 193 4.18 5.82 24.32
N GLY A 194 3.47 6.77 23.71
CA GLY A 194 3.37 6.83 22.24
C GLY A 194 4.74 6.88 21.55
N PRO A 195 5.68 7.78 21.93
CA PRO A 195 6.99 7.86 21.30
C PRO A 195 7.81 6.57 21.38
N SER A 196 7.61 5.74 22.42
CA SER A 196 8.32 4.45 22.52
C SER A 196 7.97 3.47 21.38
N LEU A 197 6.88 3.69 20.64
CA LEU A 197 6.55 2.93 19.43
C LEU A 197 7.51 3.20 18.26
N LEU A 198 8.31 4.26 18.32
CA LEU A 198 9.40 4.49 17.34
C LEU A 198 10.50 3.42 17.42
N LEU A 199 10.61 2.68 18.53
CA LEU A 199 11.53 1.55 18.64
C LEU A 199 11.21 0.43 17.63
N LEU A 200 9.99 0.37 17.12
CA LEU A 200 9.62 -0.54 16.03
C LEU A 200 10.26 -0.13 14.69
N ALA A 201 10.90 1.04 14.58
CA ALA A 201 11.71 1.37 13.42
C ALA A 201 12.96 0.49 13.30
N VAL A 202 13.49 -0.07 14.40
CA VAL A 202 14.81 -0.73 14.39
C VAL A 202 14.92 -1.85 13.34
N PRO A 203 13.96 -2.80 13.22
CA PRO A 203 14.02 -3.80 12.15
C PRO A 203 13.89 -3.21 10.75
N LEU A 204 13.13 -2.12 10.58
CA LEU A 204 12.98 -1.43 9.29
C LEU A 204 14.28 -0.73 8.89
N MET A 205 14.95 -0.10 9.85
CA MET A 205 16.28 0.51 9.68
C MET A 205 17.30 -0.56 9.29
N ALA A 206 17.31 -1.71 9.98
CA ALA A 206 18.22 -2.81 9.70
C ALA A 206 18.00 -3.37 8.28
N VAL A 207 16.75 -3.58 7.86
CA VAL A 207 16.44 -4.04 6.50
C VAL A 207 16.96 -3.05 5.45
N GLN A 208 16.73 -1.75 5.63
CA GLN A 208 17.21 -0.75 4.69
C GLN A 208 18.74 -0.69 4.65
N ALA A 209 19.39 -0.63 5.81
CA ALA A 209 20.83 -0.59 5.96
C ALA A 209 21.55 -1.80 5.35
N CYS A 210 21.02 -3.01 5.57
CA CYS A 210 21.67 -4.25 5.19
C CYS A 210 21.33 -4.71 3.76
N LEU A 211 20.10 -4.49 3.29
CA LEU A 211 19.63 -5.10 2.04
C LEU A 211 19.48 -4.11 0.88
N ARG A 212 19.18 -2.83 1.14
CA ARG A 212 18.79 -1.90 0.07
C ARG A 212 19.91 -1.61 -0.93
N VAL A 213 21.17 -1.64 -0.50
CA VAL A 213 22.33 -1.44 -1.39
C VAL A 213 22.38 -2.50 -2.49
N ARG A 214 22.15 -3.78 -2.13
CA ARG A 214 22.18 -4.91 -3.06
C ARG A 214 20.88 -5.05 -3.86
N TRP A 215 19.74 -4.76 -3.23
CA TRP A 215 18.41 -4.83 -3.81
C TRP A 215 17.73 -3.46 -3.77
N PRO A 216 17.94 -2.60 -4.78
CA PRO A 216 17.43 -1.23 -4.78
C PRO A 216 15.90 -1.18 -4.79
N GLY A 217 15.24 -2.15 -5.43
CA GLY A 217 13.79 -2.34 -5.32
C GLY A 217 13.09 -2.54 -6.66
N GLU A 218 13.29 -3.69 -7.29
CA GLU A 218 12.71 -4.01 -8.60
C GLU A 218 11.22 -4.40 -8.57
N GLN A 219 10.67 -4.69 -7.38
CA GLN A 219 9.26 -5.07 -7.20
C GLN A 219 8.91 -6.39 -7.94
N ASN A 220 9.89 -7.29 -8.03
CA ASN A 220 9.82 -8.54 -8.81
C ASN A 220 9.54 -9.79 -7.94
N LEU A 221 9.39 -9.64 -6.62
CA LEU A 221 9.14 -10.67 -5.59
C LEU A 221 10.26 -11.72 -5.40
N VAL A 222 10.98 -12.08 -6.46
CA VAL A 222 11.94 -13.19 -6.51
C VAL A 222 13.35 -12.75 -6.11
N ASP A 223 13.83 -11.64 -6.68
CA ASP A 223 15.14 -11.05 -6.40
C ASP A 223 14.96 -9.61 -5.91
N ASP A 224 14.15 -9.46 -4.85
CA ASP A 224 13.82 -8.14 -4.28
C ASP A 224 13.76 -8.20 -2.74
N TRP A 225 14.81 -8.75 -2.14
CA TRP A 225 14.86 -9.07 -0.71
C TRP A 225 14.71 -7.86 0.21
N ALA A 226 15.17 -6.68 -0.20
CA ALA A 226 14.99 -5.46 0.59
C ALA A 226 13.50 -5.09 0.71
N ASN A 227 12.76 -5.03 -0.39
CA ASN A 227 11.31 -4.79 -0.34
C ASN A 227 10.56 -5.96 0.28
N PHE A 228 10.96 -7.20 -0.01
CA PHE A 228 10.33 -8.38 0.56
C PHE A 228 10.34 -8.30 2.10
N CYS A 229 11.52 -8.14 2.70
CA CYS A 229 11.68 -8.06 4.16
C CYS A 229 11.04 -6.80 4.74
N PHE A 230 11.16 -5.65 4.07
CA PHE A 230 10.62 -4.39 4.56
C PHE A 230 9.09 -4.40 4.59
N TYR A 231 8.45 -4.81 3.49
CA TYR A 231 7.00 -4.85 3.39
C TYR A 231 6.39 -6.01 4.18
N LEU A 232 7.07 -7.15 4.29
CA LEU A 232 6.67 -8.24 5.20
C LEU A 232 6.64 -7.75 6.65
N THR A 233 7.67 -6.98 7.06
CA THR A 233 7.74 -6.37 8.39
C THR A 233 6.61 -5.36 8.60
N MET A 234 6.35 -4.47 7.64
CA MET A 234 5.22 -3.52 7.70
C MET A 234 3.87 -4.23 7.83
N PHE A 235 3.65 -5.30 7.06
CA PHE A 235 2.44 -6.11 7.14
C PHE A 235 2.31 -6.82 8.50
N ALA A 236 3.40 -7.37 9.04
CA ALA A 236 3.43 -7.95 10.38
C ALA A 236 3.14 -6.91 11.47
N TYR A 237 3.68 -5.69 11.34
CA TYR A 237 3.43 -4.59 12.27
C TYR A 237 1.98 -4.13 12.24
N GLY A 238 1.38 -4.05 11.06
CA GLY A 238 -0.06 -3.78 10.91
C GLY A 238 -0.91 -4.73 11.74
N TYR A 239 -0.62 -6.03 11.68
CA TYR A 239 -1.30 -7.03 12.50
C TYR A 239 -1.00 -6.84 13.99
N ALA A 240 0.28 -6.74 14.35
CA ALA A 240 0.73 -6.75 15.74
C ALA A 240 0.31 -5.48 16.53
N VAL A 241 0.35 -4.30 15.90
CA VAL A 241 -0.08 -3.04 16.52
C VAL A 241 -1.57 -3.06 16.82
N PHE A 242 -2.40 -3.57 15.90
CA PHE A 242 -3.85 -3.66 16.12
C PHE A 242 -4.25 -4.79 17.07
N ALA A 243 -3.40 -5.82 17.21
CA ALA A 243 -3.55 -6.84 18.24
C ALA A 243 -3.11 -6.35 19.63
N ALA A 244 -2.23 -5.34 19.71
CA ALA A 244 -1.69 -4.80 20.95
C ALA A 244 -2.67 -3.80 21.59
N GLN A 245 -3.10 -4.11 22.82
CA GLN A 245 -4.06 -3.27 23.56
C GLN A 245 -3.53 -1.84 23.76
N GLY A 246 -4.39 -0.86 23.42
CA GLY A 246 -4.13 0.57 23.55
C GLY A 246 -3.02 1.13 22.63
N ALA A 247 -2.42 0.32 21.75
CA ALA A 247 -1.31 0.80 20.92
C ALA A 247 -1.78 1.88 19.93
N VAL A 248 -2.91 1.68 19.27
CA VAL A 248 -3.46 2.66 18.31
C VAL A 248 -3.85 3.97 18.99
N ASP A 249 -4.40 3.93 20.20
CA ASP A 249 -4.75 5.15 20.95
C ASP A 249 -3.50 5.90 21.42
N ARG A 250 -2.43 5.18 21.79
CA ARG A 250 -1.11 5.80 22.04
C ARG A 250 -0.54 6.44 20.77
N ILE A 251 -0.71 5.81 19.61
CA ILE A 251 -0.30 6.40 18.32
C ILE A 251 -1.07 7.70 18.09
N ALA A 252 -2.38 7.69 18.27
CA ALA A 252 -3.23 8.87 18.13
C ALA A 252 -2.84 9.98 19.11
N GLY A 253 -2.57 9.64 20.38
CA GLY A 253 -2.14 10.59 21.41
C GLY A 253 -0.82 11.30 21.10
N SER A 254 0.09 10.65 20.37
CA SER A 254 1.42 11.19 20.02
C SER A 254 1.57 11.57 18.54
N ARG A 255 0.47 11.66 17.78
CA ARG A 255 0.47 11.97 16.33
C ARG A 255 1.31 13.18 15.92
N TRP A 256 1.30 14.25 16.73
CA TRP A 256 2.09 15.46 16.46
C TRP A 256 3.60 15.25 16.64
N VAL A 257 4.01 14.40 17.58
CA VAL A 257 5.42 14.03 17.76
C VAL A 257 5.91 13.28 16.53
N PHE A 258 5.15 12.29 16.06
CA PHE A 258 5.50 11.54 14.86
C PHE A 258 5.52 12.42 13.61
N LEU A 259 4.58 13.36 13.50
CA LEU A 259 4.58 14.33 12.40
C LEU A 259 5.81 15.22 12.43
N GLY A 260 6.15 15.80 13.58
CA GLY A 260 7.35 16.63 13.73
C GLY A 260 8.63 15.88 13.35
N ILE A 261 8.75 14.62 13.80
CA ILE A 261 9.89 13.76 13.44
C ILE A 261 9.88 13.42 11.95
N GLY A 262 8.72 13.10 11.36
CA GLY A 262 8.59 12.81 9.93
C GLY A 262 8.91 14.01 9.03
N LEU A 263 8.49 15.22 9.44
CA LEU A 263 8.79 16.48 8.76
C LEU A 263 10.26 16.85 8.87
N LEU A 264 10.87 16.67 10.04
CA LEU A 264 12.31 16.84 10.19
C LEU A 264 13.07 15.81 9.33
N GLY A 265 12.59 14.57 9.32
CA GLY A 265 13.15 13.49 8.53
C GLY A 265 13.16 13.78 7.03
N ILE A 266 12.04 14.26 6.48
CA ILE A 266 11.99 14.63 5.07
C ILE A 266 12.89 15.83 4.75
N LEU A 267 12.97 16.81 5.66
CA LEU A 267 13.84 17.98 5.48
C LEU A 267 15.32 17.56 5.45
N VAL A 268 15.73 16.62 6.31
CA VAL A 268 17.09 16.07 6.30
C VAL A 268 17.38 15.34 5.00
N VAL A 269 16.47 14.45 4.55
CA VAL A 269 16.63 13.73 3.27
C VAL A 269 16.72 14.71 2.09
N ALA A 270 15.82 15.68 2.03
CA ALA A 270 15.79 16.69 0.97
C ALA A 270 17.08 17.53 0.96
N THR A 271 17.56 17.97 2.12
CA THR A 271 18.82 18.74 2.22
C THR A 271 20.02 17.93 1.75
N VAL A 272 20.11 16.64 2.13
CA VAL A 272 21.21 15.76 1.70
C VAL A 272 21.19 15.55 0.18
N GLU A 273 20.01 15.37 -0.42
CA GLU A 273 19.88 15.16 -1.86
C GLU A 273 20.14 16.44 -2.66
N LEU A 274 19.57 17.58 -2.23
CA LEU A 274 19.67 18.86 -2.93
C LEU A 274 21.06 19.52 -2.80
N SER A 275 21.81 19.22 -1.75
CA SER A 275 23.18 19.73 -1.57
C SER A 275 24.20 19.06 -2.48
N GLY A 276 23.82 18.02 -3.23
CA GLY A 276 24.76 17.19 -3.98
C GLY A 276 25.63 16.29 -3.10
N ALA A 277 25.48 16.35 -1.77
CA ALA A 277 26.15 15.51 -0.79
C ALA A 277 25.42 14.17 -0.56
N GLY A 278 24.67 13.70 -1.56
CA GLY A 278 23.99 12.41 -1.51
C GLY A 278 24.98 11.28 -1.20
N PRO A 279 24.56 10.23 -0.46
CA PRO A 279 25.48 9.17 -0.09
C PRO A 279 25.99 8.45 -1.34
N ARG A 280 27.30 8.20 -1.39
CA ARG A 280 27.87 7.31 -2.41
C ARG A 280 27.23 5.93 -2.27
N TRP A 281 26.50 5.47 -3.28
CA TRP A 281 25.83 4.17 -3.24
C TRP A 281 26.82 3.04 -2.99
N GLY A 282 26.56 2.21 -1.98
CA GLY A 282 27.44 1.11 -1.59
C GLY A 282 27.42 0.84 -0.09
N TYR A 283 28.05 -0.25 0.34
CA TYR A 283 28.18 -0.60 1.75
C TYR A 283 29.25 0.24 2.46
N ASN A 284 28.95 1.52 2.66
CA ASN A 284 29.77 2.47 3.41
C ASN A 284 28.93 3.20 4.46
N ALA A 285 29.59 3.78 5.47
CA ALA A 285 28.92 4.36 6.63
C ALA A 285 27.89 5.44 6.26
N GLY A 286 28.19 6.30 5.26
CA GLY A 286 27.28 7.35 4.83
C GLY A 286 25.99 6.79 4.21
N CYS A 287 26.11 5.86 3.26
CA CYS A 287 24.96 5.23 2.61
C CYS A 287 24.13 4.39 3.58
N ILE A 288 24.78 3.57 4.41
CA ILE A 288 24.10 2.72 5.40
C ILE A 288 23.34 3.58 6.42
N THR A 289 23.93 4.69 6.89
CA THR A 289 23.28 5.60 7.83
C THR A 289 22.09 6.30 7.18
N TYR A 290 22.25 6.79 5.95
CA TYR A 290 21.15 7.38 5.19
C TYR A 290 20.00 6.39 4.97
N LEU A 291 20.31 5.15 4.57
CA LEU A 291 19.30 4.10 4.36
C LEU A 291 18.60 3.69 5.66
N ALA A 292 19.34 3.54 6.76
CA ALA A 292 18.74 3.32 8.07
C ALA A 292 17.76 4.46 8.42
N PHE A 293 18.19 5.71 8.20
CA PHE A 293 17.38 6.88 8.46
C PHE A 293 16.09 6.93 7.63
N THR A 294 16.12 6.55 6.34
CA THR A 294 14.90 6.48 5.53
C THR A 294 13.92 5.43 6.06
N GLY A 295 14.40 4.30 6.59
CA GLY A 295 13.59 3.31 7.29
C GLY A 295 12.90 3.87 8.54
N PHE A 296 13.64 4.63 9.36
CA PHE A 296 13.11 5.31 10.54
C PHE A 296 12.08 6.39 10.18
N ASN A 297 12.38 7.22 9.17
CA ASN A 297 11.50 8.28 8.70
C ASN A 297 10.18 7.71 8.14
N THR A 298 10.28 6.63 7.37
CA THR A 298 9.10 5.89 6.88
C THR A 298 8.18 5.47 8.01
N TRP A 299 8.74 4.88 9.08
CA TRP A 299 7.94 4.44 10.22
C TRP A 299 7.27 5.62 10.95
N SER A 300 8.00 6.73 11.11
CA SER A 300 7.47 7.95 11.71
C SER A 300 6.27 8.50 10.93
N TRP A 301 6.34 8.51 9.59
CA TRP A 301 5.21 8.91 8.75
C TRP A 301 4.01 7.96 8.86
N VAL A 302 4.25 6.64 8.85
CA VAL A 302 3.17 5.65 9.05
C VAL A 302 2.46 5.88 10.38
N LEU A 303 3.20 6.08 11.48
CA LEU A 303 2.62 6.37 12.79
C LEU A 303 1.85 7.70 12.80
N ALA A 304 2.39 8.76 12.20
CA ALA A 304 1.73 10.05 12.10
C ALA A 304 0.39 9.92 11.36
N ILE A 305 0.40 9.33 10.16
CA ILE A 305 -0.77 9.17 9.30
C ILE A 305 -1.85 8.32 9.98
N VAL A 306 -1.46 7.19 10.59
CA VAL A 306 -2.39 6.34 11.34
C VAL A 306 -2.97 7.09 12.55
N GLY A 307 -2.15 7.85 13.28
CA GLY A 307 -2.58 8.64 14.42
C GLY A 307 -3.58 9.74 14.06
N PHE A 308 -3.33 10.46 12.96
CA PHE A 308 -4.29 11.45 12.45
C PHE A 308 -5.58 10.80 11.95
N ALA A 309 -5.49 9.70 11.20
CA ALA A 309 -6.68 9.01 10.73
C ALA A 309 -7.54 8.49 11.88
N ARG A 310 -6.93 7.94 12.94
CA ARG A 310 -7.64 7.48 14.15
C ARG A 310 -8.46 8.60 14.81
N VAL A 311 -8.00 9.85 14.74
CA VAL A 311 -8.67 11.02 15.35
C VAL A 311 -9.68 11.66 14.38
N LEU A 312 -9.33 11.78 13.10
CA LEU A 312 -10.09 12.57 12.13
C LEU A 312 -11.09 11.73 11.31
N LEU A 313 -10.85 10.44 11.13
CA LEU A 313 -11.55 9.58 10.17
C LEU A 313 -12.29 8.40 10.81
N ASP A 314 -12.47 8.39 12.14
CA ASP A 314 -13.16 7.29 12.83
C ASP A 314 -14.69 7.43 12.82
N ARG A 315 -15.25 7.75 11.65
CA ARG A 315 -16.69 7.89 11.43
C ARG A 315 -17.11 7.28 10.10
N ALA A 316 -18.29 6.67 10.08
CA ALA A 316 -18.97 6.32 8.85
C ALA A 316 -19.50 7.60 8.19
N GLY A 317 -19.13 7.83 6.93
CA GLY A 317 -19.76 8.83 6.07
C GLY A 317 -20.72 8.18 5.07
N PRO A 318 -21.61 8.95 4.42
CA PRO A 318 -22.56 8.42 3.43
C PRO A 318 -21.86 7.69 2.28
N TRP A 319 -20.66 8.12 1.91
CA TRP A 319 -19.87 7.55 0.82
C TRP A 319 -18.91 6.44 1.24
N HIS A 320 -18.82 6.11 2.54
CA HIS A 320 -17.80 5.19 3.07
C HIS A 320 -17.89 3.81 2.42
N SER A 321 -19.09 3.20 2.40
CA SER A 321 -19.27 1.86 1.83
C SER A 321 -18.97 1.83 0.33
N TYR A 322 -19.34 2.90 -0.38
CA TYR A 322 -19.06 3.04 -1.80
C TYR A 322 -17.55 3.08 -2.06
N ALA A 323 -16.84 4.01 -1.40
CA ALA A 323 -15.40 4.20 -1.59
C ALA A 323 -14.58 2.97 -1.17
N ALA A 324 -14.95 2.33 -0.04
CA ALA A 324 -14.28 1.13 0.41
C ALA A 324 -14.44 -0.05 -0.57
N THR A 325 -15.60 -0.16 -1.21
CA THR A 325 -15.90 -1.24 -2.18
C THR A 325 -15.21 -0.98 -3.53
N SER A 326 -15.12 0.28 -3.96
CA SER A 326 -14.48 0.66 -5.23
C SER A 326 -12.94 0.70 -5.16
N SER A 327 -12.35 0.67 -3.97
CA SER A 327 -10.90 0.81 -3.77
C SER A 327 -10.07 -0.23 -4.53
N LEU A 328 -10.43 -1.52 -4.50
CA LEU A 328 -9.66 -2.55 -5.21
C LEU A 328 -9.78 -2.42 -6.74
N PRO A 329 -10.99 -2.27 -7.33
CA PRO A 329 -11.13 -1.93 -8.75
C PRO A 329 -10.32 -0.69 -9.17
N PHE A 330 -10.34 0.36 -8.35
CA PHE A 330 -9.57 1.59 -8.58
C PHE A 330 -8.08 1.29 -8.63
N TYR A 331 -7.56 0.60 -7.63
CA TYR A 331 -6.16 0.17 -7.61
C TYR A 331 -5.78 -0.69 -8.83
N ILE A 332 -6.65 -1.55 -9.33
CA ILE A 332 -6.31 -2.37 -10.50
C ILE A 332 -6.24 -1.51 -11.76
N LEU A 333 -7.20 -0.59 -11.95
CA LEU A 333 -7.36 0.17 -13.19
C LEU A 333 -6.48 1.42 -13.31
N HIS A 334 -6.16 2.07 -12.19
CA HIS A 334 -5.66 3.46 -12.20
C HIS A 334 -4.48 3.67 -13.15
N GLN A 335 -3.44 2.82 -13.09
CA GLN A 335 -2.23 3.06 -13.87
C GLN A 335 -2.49 2.90 -15.37
N THR A 336 -3.23 1.89 -15.80
CA THR A 336 -3.56 1.73 -17.23
C THR A 336 -4.33 2.91 -17.77
N VAL A 337 -5.32 3.40 -17.02
CA VAL A 337 -6.10 4.59 -17.40
C VAL A 337 -5.18 5.81 -17.53
N ILE A 338 -4.28 6.01 -16.56
CA ILE A 338 -3.29 7.10 -16.56
C ILE A 338 -2.38 7.01 -17.78
N ILE A 339 -1.85 5.83 -18.11
CA ILE A 339 -0.95 5.65 -19.25
C ILE A 339 -1.68 5.88 -20.57
N VAL A 340 -2.89 5.36 -20.74
CA VAL A 340 -3.71 5.57 -21.95
C VAL A 340 -3.98 7.06 -22.18
N ILE A 341 -4.45 7.76 -21.15
CA ILE A 341 -4.71 9.20 -21.23
C ILE A 341 -3.41 9.98 -21.43
N GLY A 342 -2.40 9.67 -20.61
CA GLY A 342 -1.10 10.31 -20.63
C GLY A 342 -0.46 10.25 -22.01
N TYR A 343 -0.56 9.12 -22.72
CA TYR A 343 0.05 8.91 -24.04
C TYR A 343 -0.40 9.97 -25.06
N HIS A 344 -1.64 10.45 -24.94
CA HIS A 344 -2.17 11.54 -25.76
C HIS A 344 -1.80 12.91 -25.20
N VAL A 345 -1.91 13.11 -23.88
CA VAL A 345 -1.70 14.41 -23.22
C VAL A 345 -0.25 14.89 -23.31
N VAL A 346 0.74 14.00 -23.29
CA VAL A 346 2.16 14.39 -23.37
C VAL A 346 2.50 15.13 -24.67
N ARG A 347 1.69 14.95 -25.73
CA ARG A 347 1.86 15.59 -27.05
C ARG A 347 1.26 16.99 -27.13
N TRP A 348 0.53 17.44 -26.12
CA TRP A 348 -0.09 18.76 -26.14
C TRP A 348 0.98 19.86 -26.10
N GLU A 349 0.70 20.97 -26.77
CA GLU A 349 1.46 22.22 -26.65
C GLU A 349 0.98 22.99 -25.40
N ALA A 350 1.28 22.45 -24.23
CA ALA A 350 0.86 23.01 -22.94
C ALA A 350 1.93 22.75 -21.86
N GLY A 351 1.96 23.62 -20.85
CA GLY A 351 2.88 23.48 -19.72
C GLY A 351 2.64 22.22 -18.89
N VAL A 352 3.70 21.76 -18.21
CA VAL A 352 3.70 20.51 -17.43
C VAL A 352 2.56 20.42 -16.40
N MET A 353 2.23 21.52 -15.71
CA MET A 353 1.14 21.52 -14.72
C MET A 353 -0.23 21.31 -15.36
N VAL A 354 -0.49 21.90 -16.53
CA VAL A 354 -1.74 21.72 -17.26
C VAL A 354 -1.89 20.25 -17.68
N LYS A 355 -0.81 19.67 -18.23
CA LYS A 355 -0.77 18.24 -18.59
C LYS A 355 -1.00 17.34 -17.38
N PHE A 356 -0.34 17.60 -16.25
CA PHE A 356 -0.50 16.84 -15.01
C PHE A 356 -1.94 16.88 -14.47
N ILE A 357 -2.54 18.06 -14.40
CA ILE A 357 -3.93 18.24 -13.94
C ILE A 357 -4.88 17.53 -14.89
N ALA A 358 -4.68 17.67 -16.21
CA ALA A 358 -5.50 17.02 -17.22
C ALA A 358 -5.45 15.50 -17.08
N VAL A 359 -4.26 14.89 -17.00
CA VAL A 359 -4.12 13.43 -16.80
C VAL A 359 -4.78 12.99 -15.50
N THR A 360 -4.53 13.68 -14.39
CA THR A 360 -5.06 13.30 -13.07
C THR A 360 -6.59 13.37 -13.04
N ALA A 361 -7.18 14.50 -13.45
CA ALA A 361 -8.62 14.73 -13.38
C ALA A 361 -9.39 13.81 -14.34
N SER A 362 -8.91 13.68 -15.58
CA SER A 362 -9.54 12.80 -16.56
C SER A 362 -9.39 11.32 -16.19
N SER A 363 -8.28 10.91 -15.57
CA SER A 363 -8.13 9.54 -15.06
C SER A 363 -9.13 9.22 -13.95
N CYS A 364 -9.35 10.16 -13.01
CA CYS A 364 -10.39 10.02 -12.00
C CYS A 364 -11.79 9.90 -12.61
N ALA A 365 -12.11 10.77 -13.59
CA ALA A 365 -13.41 10.73 -14.27
C ALA A 365 -13.60 9.42 -15.06
N ALA A 366 -12.59 9.00 -15.81
CA ALA A 366 -12.58 7.75 -16.57
C ALA A 366 -12.74 6.54 -15.65
N PHE A 367 -12.06 6.51 -14.50
CA PHE A 367 -12.26 5.46 -13.52
C PHE A 367 -13.72 5.40 -13.06
N VAL A 368 -14.32 6.53 -12.67
CA VAL A 368 -15.70 6.57 -12.19
C VAL A 368 -16.65 6.07 -13.27
N ALA A 369 -16.44 6.48 -14.52
CA ALA A 369 -17.23 6.01 -15.66
C ALA A 369 -17.10 4.49 -15.87
N VAL A 370 -15.87 3.96 -15.94
CA VAL A 370 -15.63 2.51 -16.12
C VAL A 370 -16.21 1.71 -14.94
N TYR A 371 -16.05 2.20 -13.72
CA TYR A 371 -16.57 1.54 -12.54
C TYR A 371 -18.11 1.50 -12.52
N GLU A 372 -18.78 2.63 -12.73
CA GLU A 372 -20.24 2.74 -12.66
C GLU A 372 -20.96 2.08 -13.84
N LEU A 373 -20.36 2.12 -15.03
CA LEU A 373 -20.99 1.60 -16.25
C LEU A 373 -20.68 0.12 -16.47
N LEU A 374 -19.48 -0.35 -16.11
CA LEU A 374 -19.03 -1.71 -16.42
C LEU A 374 -18.84 -2.55 -15.16
N VAL A 375 -17.86 -2.19 -14.32
CA VAL A 375 -17.39 -3.06 -13.23
C VAL A 375 -18.50 -3.32 -12.21
N ARG A 376 -19.23 -2.28 -11.79
CA ARG A 376 -20.29 -2.39 -10.78
C ARG A 376 -21.51 -3.17 -11.27
N ARG A 377 -21.81 -3.10 -12.57
CA ARG A 377 -23.03 -3.68 -13.18
C ARG A 377 -22.84 -5.12 -13.66
N CYS A 378 -21.63 -5.49 -14.08
CA CYS A 378 -21.35 -6.80 -14.65
C CYS A 378 -20.82 -7.79 -13.60
N LYS A 379 -21.58 -8.84 -13.28
CA LYS A 379 -21.22 -9.84 -12.25
C LYS A 379 -19.85 -10.51 -12.49
N PRO A 380 -19.51 -10.97 -13.71
CA PRO A 380 -18.16 -11.48 -14.00
C PRO A 380 -17.05 -10.46 -13.70
N LEU A 381 -17.24 -9.19 -14.08
CA LEU A 381 -16.25 -8.15 -13.81
C LEU A 381 -16.09 -7.90 -12.30
N ARG A 382 -17.18 -7.87 -11.53
CA ARG A 382 -17.09 -7.76 -10.06
C ARG A 382 -16.17 -8.83 -9.47
N PHE A 383 -16.32 -10.08 -9.93
CA PHE A 383 -15.45 -11.18 -9.49
C PHE A 383 -13.99 -10.99 -9.93
N LEU A 384 -13.75 -10.65 -11.20
CA LEU A 384 -12.41 -10.41 -11.74
C LEU A 384 -11.69 -9.24 -11.06
N PHE A 385 -12.42 -8.23 -10.60
CA PHE A 385 -11.91 -7.11 -9.80
C PHE A 385 -11.90 -7.37 -8.28
N GLY A 386 -12.16 -8.60 -7.82
CA GLY A 386 -12.06 -9.00 -6.42
C GLY A 386 -13.11 -8.37 -5.50
N MET A 387 -14.23 -7.93 -6.07
CA MET A 387 -15.40 -7.44 -5.33
C MET A 387 -16.19 -8.63 -4.76
N ARG A 388 -16.97 -8.37 -3.71
CA ARG A 388 -17.90 -9.39 -3.19
C ARG A 388 -19.02 -9.63 -4.23
N PRO A 389 -19.45 -10.89 -4.42
CA PRO A 389 -20.54 -11.25 -5.33
C PRO A 389 -21.75 -10.33 -5.16
#